data_AF-A0A7R9UZR4-F1
#
_entry.id   AF-A0A7R9UZR4-F1
#
_cell.length_a   1.000
_cell.length_b   1.000
_cell.length_c   1.000
_cell.angle_alpha   90.00
_cell.angle_beta   90.00
_cell.angle_gamma   90.00
#
_symmetry.space_group_name_H-M   'P 1'
#
loop_
_entity.id
_entity.type
_entity.pdbx_description
1 polymer ?
#
loop_
_entity_poly.entity_id
_entity_poly.type
_entity_poly.pdbx_seq_one_letter_code
_entity_poly.pdbx_strand_id
1 'polypeptide(L)'
;RICAASRTEFQALYDRLGVKTEERGESFYNSMLQSVIDELEQGGIAQQSEGATCVFVDGHKVPLIVKKSDGGFGYASTDMAALKHRLGREKADWIICVTDVGQ
;
A
#
# COMPACT_ATOMS: atom_id res chain seq x y z
N ARG A 1 -0.57 11.70 19.27
CA ARG A 1 0.60 12.20 20.05
C ARG A 1 1.91 11.68 19.48
N ILE A 2 2.08 10.35 19.32
CA ILE A 2 3.28 9.76 18.73
C ILE A 2 3.55 10.29 17.31
N CYS A 3 2.59 10.21 16.39
CA CYS A 3 2.78 10.71 15.01
C CYS A 3 3.09 12.21 14.93
N ALA A 4 2.57 13.01 15.87
CA ALA A 4 2.82 14.44 15.90
C ALA A 4 4.28 14.76 16.26
N ALA A 5 4.85 14.01 17.22
CA ALA A 5 6.26 14.15 17.57
C ALA A 5 7.17 13.77 16.38
N SER A 6 6.90 12.64 15.72
CA SER A 6 7.66 12.22 14.54
C SER A 6 7.58 13.24 13.40
N ARG A 7 6.41 13.84 13.14
CA ARG A 7 6.25 14.88 12.12
C ARG A 7 7.12 16.10 12.37
N THR A 8 7.19 16.56 13.62
CA THR A 8 8.05 17.70 13.98
C THR A 8 9.51 17.43 13.64
N GLU A 9 10.02 16.24 14.00
CA GLU A 9 11.42 15.87 13.74
C GLU A 9 11.70 15.68 12.24
N PHE A 10 10.78 15.02 11.50
CA PHE A 10 10.94 14.85 10.05
C PHE A 10 10.87 16.18 9.30
N GLN A 11 9.98 17.09 9.71
CA GLN A 11 9.86 18.40 9.07
C GLN A 11 11.16 19.21 9.18
N ALA A 12 11.84 19.18 10.33
CA ALA A 12 13.12 19.86 10.50
C ALA A 12 14.19 19.34 9.52
N LEU A 13 14.19 18.04 9.22
CA LEU A 13 15.08 17.44 8.22
C LEU A 13 14.67 17.83 6.79
N TYR A 14 13.38 17.79 6.46
CA TYR A 14 12.88 18.19 5.15
C TYR A 14 13.18 19.66 4.86
N ASP A 15 12.98 20.55 5.84
CA ASP A 15 13.31 21.98 5.71
C ASP A 15 14.80 22.20 5.46
N ARG A 16 15.67 21.47 6.18
CA ARG A 16 17.12 21.53 6.00
C ARG A 16 17.56 21.09 4.60
N LEU A 17 16.86 20.11 4.02
CA LEU A 17 17.14 19.58 2.69
C LEU A 17 16.40 20.33 1.57
N GLY A 18 15.55 21.31 1.90
CA GLY A 18 14.72 22.02 0.92
C GLY A 18 13.65 21.14 0.26
N VAL A 19 13.23 20.07 0.95
CA VAL A 19 12.23 19.10 0.46
C VAL A 19 10.85 19.49 0.96
N LYS A 20 9.84 19.41 0.09
CA LYS A 20 8.42 19.55 0.44
C LYS A 20 7.69 18.28 0.06
N THR A 21 6.90 17.74 0.99
CA THR A 21 6.11 16.52 0.79
C THR A 21 4.72 16.68 1.39
N GLU A 22 3.75 15.95 0.83
CA GLU A 22 2.45 15.74 1.45
C GLU A 22 2.47 14.37 2.13
N GLU A 23 2.32 14.34 3.46
CA GLU A 23 2.31 13.08 4.20
C GLU A 23 1.01 12.32 3.91
N ARG A 24 1.15 11.10 3.39
CA ARG A 24 0.05 10.16 3.27
C ARG A 24 0.50 8.75 3.65
N GLY A 25 0.50 8.50 4.96
CA GLY A 25 0.87 7.21 5.52
C GLY A 25 -0.17 6.12 5.27
N GLU A 26 0.19 4.87 5.60
CA GLU A 26 -0.65 3.67 5.41
C GLU A 26 -2.05 3.81 5.98
N SER A 27 -2.17 4.46 7.15
CA SER A 27 -3.43 4.66 7.86
C SER A 27 -4.49 5.44 7.07
N PHE A 28 -4.07 6.24 6.08
CA PHE A 28 -4.98 6.92 5.17
C PHE A 28 -5.85 5.92 4.37
N TYR A 29 -5.31 4.75 4.06
CA TYR A 29 -5.97 3.76 3.21
C TYR A 29 -6.76 2.70 3.99
N ASN A 30 -6.78 2.74 5.33
CA ASN A 30 -7.41 1.71 6.17
C ASN A 30 -8.87 1.42 5.79
N SER A 31 -9.66 2.45 5.48
CA SER A 31 -11.07 2.29 5.09
C SER A 31 -11.25 1.68 3.69
N MET A 32 -10.19 1.64 2.88
CA MET A 32 -10.18 1.12 1.52
C MET A 32 -9.67 -0.33 1.45
N LEU A 33 -8.98 -0.82 2.49
CA LEU A 33 -8.28 -2.11 2.41
C LEU A 33 -9.24 -3.26 2.09
N GLN A 34 -10.34 -3.40 2.83
CA GLN A 34 -11.27 -4.50 2.62
C GLN A 34 -11.92 -4.45 1.23
N SER A 35 -12.32 -3.27 0.74
CA SER A 35 -12.94 -3.15 -0.59
C SER A 35 -11.98 -3.49 -1.72
N VAL A 36 -10.68 -3.22 -1.56
CA VAL A 36 -9.65 -3.64 -2.51
C VAL A 36 -9.53 -5.16 -2.53
N ILE A 37 -9.54 -5.83 -1.38
CA ILE A 37 -9.50 -7.30 -1.32
C ILE A 37 -10.74 -7.90 -1.99
N ASP A 38 -11.92 -7.38 -1.68
CA ASP A 38 -13.18 -7.87 -2.24
C ASP A 38 -13.19 -7.76 -3.76
N GLU A 39 -12.68 -6.65 -4.32
CA GLU A 39 -12.59 -6.47 -5.76
C GLU A 39 -11.58 -7.41 -6.42
N LEU A 40 -10.45 -7.70 -5.77
CA LEU A 40 -9.48 -8.67 -6.28
C LEU A 40 -10.05 -10.09 -6.30
N GLU A 41 -10.81 -10.48 -5.27
CA GLU A 41 -11.48 -11.78 -5.21
C GLU A 41 -12.62 -11.87 -6.23
N GLN A 42 -13.46 -10.83 -6.35
CA GLN A 42 -14.55 -10.76 -7.34
C GLN A 42 -14.03 -10.78 -8.78
N GLY A 43 -12.88 -10.15 -9.03
CA GLY A 43 -12.22 -10.16 -10.33
C GLY A 43 -11.53 -11.50 -10.66
N GLY A 44 -11.51 -12.47 -9.74
CA GLY A 44 -10.78 -13.73 -9.90
C GLY A 44 -9.26 -13.56 -9.96
N ILE A 45 -8.74 -12.41 -9.52
CA ILE A 45 -7.30 -12.08 -9.50
C ILE A 45 -6.66 -12.64 -8.22
N ALA A 46 -7.38 -12.52 -7.09
CA ALA A 46 -6.95 -13.09 -5.82
C ALA A 46 -7.69 -14.39 -5.53
N GLN A 47 -6.98 -15.34 -4.92
CA GLN A 47 -7.50 -16.65 -4.55
C GLN A 47 -7.02 -17.05 -3.15
N GLN A 48 -7.80 -17.90 -2.50
CA GLN A 48 -7.45 -18.45 -1.19
C GLN A 48 -6.33 -19.50 -1.34
N SER A 49 -5.29 -19.40 -0.52
CA SER A 49 -4.17 -20.33 -0.45
C SER A 49 -3.69 -20.43 1.00
N GLU A 50 -3.71 -21.65 1.57
CA GLU A 50 -3.29 -21.92 2.95
C GLU A 50 -3.95 -21.00 4.00
N GLY A 51 -5.22 -20.63 3.75
CA GLY A 51 -6.01 -19.75 4.61
C GLY A 51 -5.76 -18.26 4.42
N ALA A 52 -4.82 -17.85 3.56
CA ALA A 52 -4.58 -16.46 3.20
C ALA A 52 -5.17 -16.13 1.81
N THR A 53 -5.49 -14.86 1.56
CA THR A 53 -5.85 -14.36 0.22
C THR A 53 -4.57 -13.93 -0.51
N CYS A 54 -4.31 -14.54 -1.66
CA CYS A 54 -3.07 -14.37 -2.42
C CYS A 54 -3.32 -14.03 -3.89
N VAL A 55 -2.48 -13.17 -4.46
CA VAL A 55 -2.40 -12.90 -5.90
C VAL A 55 -1.15 -13.57 -6.47
N PHE A 56 -1.33 -14.36 -7.52
CA PHE A 56 -0.25 -15.06 -8.21
C PHE A 56 0.05 -14.33 -9.51
N VAL A 57 1.31 -13.94 -9.70
CA VAL A 57 1.76 -13.22 -10.89
C VAL A 57 2.69 -14.12 -11.68
N ASP A 58 2.39 -14.32 -12.96
CA ASP A 58 3.21 -15.15 -13.84
C ASP A 58 4.66 -14.64 -13.89
N GLY A 59 5.62 -15.56 -13.80
CA GLY A 59 7.05 -15.24 -13.75
C GLY A 59 7.58 -14.92 -12.35
N HIS A 60 6.70 -14.79 -11.34
CA HIS A 60 7.09 -14.58 -9.94
C HIS A 60 6.81 -15.83 -9.09
N LYS A 61 7.82 -16.28 -8.33
CA LYS A 61 7.70 -17.48 -7.49
C LYS A 61 6.95 -17.24 -6.18
N VAL A 62 7.00 -16.02 -5.67
CA VAL A 62 6.41 -15.65 -4.38
C VAL A 62 5.10 -14.92 -4.66
N PRO A 63 3.95 -15.43 -4.17
CA PRO A 63 2.68 -14.74 -4.34
C PRO A 63 2.61 -13.50 -3.45
N LEU A 64 1.80 -12.52 -3.87
CA LEU A 64 1.46 -11.37 -3.05
C LEU A 64 0.34 -11.75 -2.08
N ILE A 65 0.64 -11.80 -0.79
CA ILE A 65 -0.37 -12.04 0.25
C ILE A 65 -1.11 -10.73 0.52
N VAL A 66 -2.32 -10.61 -0.01
CA VAL A 66 -3.15 -9.40 0.11
C VAL A 66 -4.06 -9.45 1.34
N LYS A 67 -4.25 -10.61 1.96
CA LYS A 67 -4.86 -10.74 3.30
C LYS A 67 -4.31 -11.97 3.99
N LYS A 68 -3.83 -11.82 5.22
CA LYS A 68 -3.28 -12.93 6.01
C LYS A 68 -4.38 -13.87 6.50
N SER A 69 -4.00 -15.07 6.94
CA SER A 69 -4.92 -16.06 7.48
C SER A 69 -5.59 -15.66 8.80
N ASP A 70 -4.98 -14.74 9.55
CA ASP A 70 -5.59 -14.11 10.73
C ASP A 70 -6.59 -12.99 10.38
N GLY A 71 -6.84 -12.76 9.08
CA GLY A 71 -7.70 -11.69 8.57
C GLY A 71 -7.03 -10.32 8.55
N GLY A 72 -5.78 -10.22 9.01
CA GLY A 72 -5.02 -8.99 9.02
C GLY A 72 -4.55 -8.56 7.63
N PHE A 73 -4.53 -7.25 7.42
CA PHE A 73 -3.96 -6.65 6.21
C PHE A 73 -2.44 -6.51 6.34
N GLY A 74 -1.73 -6.71 5.24
CA GLY A 74 -0.27 -6.56 5.14
C GLY A 74 0.13 -5.41 4.23
N TYR A 75 1.41 -5.30 3.94
CA TYR A 75 1.96 -4.24 3.07
C TYR A 75 1.32 -4.26 1.67
N ALA A 76 1.19 -5.44 1.06
CA ALA A 76 0.57 -5.58 -0.25
C ALA A 76 -0.87 -5.05 -0.28
N SER A 77 -1.64 -5.20 0.81
CA SER A 77 -3.00 -4.66 0.91
C SER A 77 -2.99 -3.12 0.81
N THR A 78 -2.08 -2.48 1.54
CA THR A 78 -1.96 -1.02 1.58
C THR A 78 -1.42 -0.47 0.27
N ASP A 79 -0.43 -1.13 -0.33
CA ASP A 79 0.13 -0.72 -1.62
C ASP A 79 -0.92 -0.80 -2.74
N MET A 80 -1.71 -1.87 -2.77
CA MET A 80 -2.82 -2.01 -3.72
C MET A 80 -3.88 -0.92 -3.51
N ALA A 81 -4.21 -0.59 -2.26
CA ALA A 81 -5.12 0.51 -1.96
C ALA A 81 -4.56 1.88 -2.37
N ALA A 82 -3.26 2.11 -2.17
CA ALA A 82 -2.58 3.34 -2.58
C ALA A 82 -2.56 3.49 -4.10
N LEU A 83 -2.23 2.42 -4.84
CA LEU A 83 -2.27 2.42 -6.30
C LEU A 83 -3.67 2.69 -6.82
N LYS A 84 -4.69 1.99 -6.30
CA LYS A 84 -6.08 2.22 -6.67
C LYS A 84 -6.52 3.66 -6.39
N HIS A 85 -6.12 4.23 -5.26
CA HIS A 85 -6.43 5.63 -4.94
C HIS A 85 -5.77 6.59 -5.94
N ARG A 86 -4.47 6.44 -6.20
CA ARG A 86 -3.72 7.31 -7.13
C ARG A 86 -4.24 7.24 -8.56
N LEU A 87 -4.59 6.04 -9.03
CA LEU A 87 -5.15 5.83 -10.37
C LEU A 87 -6.61 6.29 -10.47
N GLY A 88 -7.45 5.92 -9.51
CA GLY A 88 -8.89 6.17 -9.60
C GLY A 88 -9.34 7.55 -9.13
N ARG A 89 -8.75 8.05 -8.03
CA ARG A 89 -9.11 9.35 -7.43
C ARG A 89 -8.25 10.48 -7.95
N GLU A 90 -6.93 10.30 -7.91
CA GLU A 90 -6.00 11.36 -8.35
C GLU A 90 -5.81 11.38 -9.86
N LYS A 91 -6.15 10.27 -10.54
CA LYS A 91 -6.02 10.12 -11.99
C LYS A 91 -4.59 10.41 -12.47
N ALA A 92 -3.61 9.93 -11.72
CA ALA A 92 -2.21 10.09 -12.06
C ALA A 92 -1.89 9.35 -13.37
N ASP A 93 -1.34 10.08 -14.35
CA ASP A 93 -0.84 9.47 -15.60
C ASP A 93 0.47 8.70 -15.37
N TRP A 94 1.29 9.17 -14.41
CA TRP A 94 2.57 8.59 -14.04
C TRP A 94 2.69 8.48 -12.52
N ILE A 95 3.10 7.30 -12.06
CA ILE A 95 3.39 7.04 -10.65
C ILE A 95 4.83 6.55 -10.56
N ILE A 96 5.68 7.28 -9.83
CA ILE A 96 7.08 6.92 -9.61
C ILE A 96 7.22 6.44 -8.17
N CYS A 97 7.57 5.17 -7.99
CA CYS A 97 7.88 4.59 -6.70
C CYS A 97 9.40 4.68 -6.46
N VAL A 98 9.80 5.55 -5.53
CA VAL A 98 11.22 5.70 -5.13
C VAL A 98 11.46 4.87 -3.87
N THR A 99 12.02 3.68 -4.06
CA THR A 99 12.38 2.73 -3.00
C THR A 99 13.83 2.27 -3.18
N ASP A 100 14.34 1.49 -2.24
CA ASP A 100 15.61 0.79 -2.44
C ASP A 100 15.44 -0.42 -3.37
N VAL A 101 16.57 -1.04 -3.74
CA VAL A 101 16.62 -2.18 -4.69
C VAL A 101 16.09 -3.50 -4.09
N GLY A 102 15.92 -3.57 -2.77
CA GLY A 102 15.46 -4.78 -2.08
C GLY A 102 13.94 -4.97 -2.10
N GLN A 103 13.18 -3.96 -2.54
CA GLN A 103 11.75 -4.07 -2.79
C GLN A 103 11.46 -4.66 -4.17
#